data_AF-A0A6G2JKA4-F1
#
_entry.id   AF-A0A6G2JKA4-F1
#
_cell.length_a   1.000
_cell.length_b   1.000
_cell.length_c   1.000
_cell.angle_alpha   90.00
_cell.angle_beta   90.00
_cell.angle_gamma   90.00
#
_symmetry.space_group_name_H-M   'P 1'
#
loop_
_entity.id
_entity.type
_entity.pdbx_description
1 polymer ?
#
loop_
_entity_poly.entity_id
_entity_poly.type
_entity_poly.pdbx_seq_one_letter_code
_entity_poly.pdbx_strand_id
1 'polypeptide(L)'
;MKNFSLLIATLRNRFKVEDVPFQFRDPGVLADGDLRLRLHGTLLGDARRGIVPEYIFDMVRADSPDKPDYPATVMGRLSLRIGHTEHIEKYAGHIGYSVDPPYRGRRLAARSCLLILPLARAHGINPLWITCNPENAASRRTCEIIGSTLVETVPIPPSDPLYRWDTKWKCRYRVDI
;
A
#
# COMPACT_ATOMS: atom_id res chain seq x y z
N MET A 1 -46.47 35.18 17.80
CA MET A 1 -45.92 34.07 18.61
C MET A 1 -45.61 32.91 17.68
N LYS A 2 -44.39 32.39 17.78
CA LYS A 2 -43.80 31.32 16.95
C LYS A 2 -44.57 30.01 17.12
N ASN A 3 -44.57 29.16 16.09
CA ASN A 3 -44.33 27.70 16.14
C ASN A 3 -44.56 27.11 14.73
N PHE A 4 -43.53 27.01 13.88
CA PHE A 4 -42.64 25.85 13.75
C PHE A 4 -43.39 24.50 13.68
N SER A 5 -44.01 24.19 12.53
CA SER A 5 -44.36 22.80 12.18
C SER A 5 -44.54 22.59 10.67
N LEU A 6 -43.72 23.25 9.85
CA LEU A 6 -43.68 23.02 8.41
C LEU A 6 -42.25 23.00 7.90
N LEU A 7 -41.42 22.12 8.45
CA LEU A 7 -40.09 21.80 7.90
C LEU A 7 -39.56 20.44 8.36
N ILE A 8 -40.40 19.39 8.35
CA ILE A 8 -39.92 17.99 8.51
C ILE A 8 -40.51 17.11 7.39
N ALA A 9 -40.50 17.61 6.16
CA ALA A 9 -40.88 16.83 4.97
C ALA A 9 -39.83 16.87 3.85
N THR A 10 -38.68 17.51 4.07
CA THR A 10 -37.64 17.64 3.05
C THR A 10 -36.30 17.43 3.72
N LEU A 11 -35.75 16.22 3.59
CA LEU A 11 -34.32 15.82 3.74
C LEU A 11 -34.15 14.31 4.01
N ARG A 12 -35.14 13.46 3.74
CA ARG A 12 -34.97 11.99 3.84
C ARG A 12 -34.47 11.31 2.57
N ASN A 13 -33.82 12.06 1.69
CA ASN A 13 -33.14 11.50 0.53
C ASN A 13 -31.93 12.35 0.14
N ARG A 14 -30.80 12.17 0.84
CA ARG A 14 -29.48 12.48 0.30
C ARG A 14 -28.50 11.42 0.79
N PHE A 15 -28.22 10.50 -0.13
CA PHE A 15 -27.19 9.45 -0.05
C PHE A 15 -27.46 8.36 1.00
N LYS A 16 -28.20 7.32 0.60
CA LYS A 16 -27.73 5.97 0.96
C LYS A 16 -26.35 5.86 0.31
N VAL A 17 -25.28 6.05 1.09
CA VAL A 17 -23.99 5.51 0.70
C VAL A 17 -24.26 4.01 0.63
N GLU A 18 -24.31 3.45 -0.57
CA GLU A 18 -24.34 2.01 -0.71
C GLU A 18 -23.06 1.52 -0.02
N ASP A 19 -23.21 0.76 1.07
CA ASP A 19 -22.14 -0.04 1.67
C ASP A 19 -21.77 -1.12 0.65
N VAL A 20 -21.15 -0.73 -0.47
CA VAL A 20 -20.65 -1.68 -1.44
C VAL A 20 -19.50 -2.40 -0.75
N PRO A 21 -19.62 -3.71 -0.50
CA PRO A 21 -18.56 -4.46 0.16
C PRO A 21 -17.29 -4.36 -0.69
N PHE A 22 -16.15 -4.15 -0.03
CA PHE A 22 -14.86 -4.12 -0.71
C PHE A 22 -14.63 -5.41 -1.51
N GLN A 23 -14.18 -5.27 -2.75
CA GLN A 23 -13.88 -6.40 -3.63
C GLN A 23 -12.42 -6.38 -4.07
N PHE A 24 -11.73 -7.49 -3.88
CA PHE A 24 -10.40 -7.70 -4.45
C PHE A 24 -10.49 -7.84 -5.98
N ARG A 25 -9.56 -7.23 -6.69
CA ARG A 25 -9.42 -7.30 -8.14
C ARG A 25 -8.32 -8.30 -8.49
N ASP A 26 -8.50 -8.99 -9.61
CA ASP A 26 -7.43 -9.80 -10.19
C ASP A 26 -6.27 -8.88 -10.63
N PRO A 27 -5.06 -9.03 -10.06
CA PRO A 27 -3.90 -8.24 -10.47
C PRO A 27 -3.38 -8.60 -11.87
N GLY A 28 -3.80 -9.73 -12.44
CA GLY A 28 -3.23 -10.26 -13.68
C GLY A 28 -1.77 -10.69 -13.51
N VAL A 29 -1.04 -10.75 -14.63
CA VAL A 29 0.40 -11.08 -14.62
C VAL A 29 1.22 -9.85 -14.31
N LEU A 30 1.90 -9.87 -13.17
CA LEU A 30 2.82 -8.83 -12.73
C LEU A 30 4.26 -9.34 -12.84
N ALA A 31 4.93 -9.05 -13.96
CA ALA A 31 6.30 -9.50 -14.20
C ALA A 31 7.15 -8.44 -14.90
N ASP A 32 8.43 -8.43 -14.58
CA ASP A 32 9.47 -7.60 -15.19
C ASP A 32 10.76 -8.42 -15.18
N GLY A 33 11.29 -8.81 -16.34
CA GLY A 33 12.52 -9.61 -16.45
C GLY A 33 12.53 -10.87 -15.58
N ASP A 34 13.52 -10.98 -14.69
CA ASP A 34 13.70 -12.09 -13.75
C ASP A 34 12.80 -12.06 -12.50
N LEU A 35 11.89 -11.08 -12.39
CA LEU A 35 11.01 -10.88 -11.25
C LEU A 35 9.55 -11.07 -11.65
N ARG A 36 8.79 -11.80 -10.83
CA ARG A 36 7.32 -11.86 -10.86
C ARG A 36 6.76 -11.57 -9.47
N LEU A 37 5.68 -10.81 -9.39
CA LEU A 37 4.87 -10.70 -8.18
C LEU A 37 3.78 -11.78 -8.21
N ARG A 38 3.86 -12.73 -7.29
CA ARG A 38 2.85 -13.77 -7.12
C ARG A 38 1.95 -13.38 -5.95
N LEU A 39 0.64 -13.28 -6.18
CA LEU A 39 -0.32 -13.03 -5.10
C LEU A 39 -0.22 -14.18 -4.08
N HIS A 40 0.28 -13.85 -2.90
CA HIS A 40 0.43 -14.77 -1.77
C HIS A 40 -0.88 -14.87 -0.99
N GLY A 41 -1.58 -13.75 -0.83
CA GLY A 41 -2.86 -13.70 -0.14
C GLY A 41 -3.46 -12.31 -0.08
N THR A 42 -4.67 -12.25 0.46
CA THR A 42 -5.43 -11.02 0.66
C THR A 42 -6.00 -10.98 2.07
N LEU A 43 -5.95 -9.81 2.71
CA LEU A 43 -6.54 -9.56 4.02
C LEU A 43 -7.64 -8.52 3.85
N LEU A 44 -8.89 -8.85 4.22
CA LEU A 44 -10.02 -7.91 4.07
C LEU A 44 -9.87 -6.66 4.96
N GLY A 45 -9.08 -6.76 6.03
CA GLY A 45 -8.95 -5.71 7.03
C GLY A 45 -10.13 -5.67 8.00
N ASP A 46 -10.17 -4.61 8.80
CA ASP A 46 -11.21 -4.31 9.77
C ASP A 46 -11.39 -2.79 9.82
N ALA A 47 -12.36 -2.29 9.06
CA ALA A 47 -12.65 -0.86 8.95
C ALA A 47 -12.98 -0.22 10.30
N ARG A 48 -13.57 -0.98 11.25
CA ARG A 48 -13.89 -0.47 12.61
C ARG A 48 -12.63 -0.19 13.43
N ARG A 49 -11.53 -0.84 13.08
CA ARG A 49 -10.20 -0.66 13.68
C ARG A 49 -9.26 0.17 12.82
N GLY A 50 -9.75 0.75 11.72
CA GLY A 50 -8.92 1.49 10.75
C GLY A 50 -7.95 0.61 9.96
N ILE A 51 -8.13 -0.71 9.97
CA ILE A 51 -7.32 -1.66 9.21
C ILE A 51 -7.97 -1.81 7.84
N VAL A 52 -7.21 -1.45 6.79
CA VAL A 52 -7.71 -1.49 5.42
C VAL A 52 -7.46 -2.85 4.76
N PRO A 53 -8.14 -3.16 3.65
CA PRO A 53 -7.79 -4.31 2.83
C PRO A 53 -6.34 -4.28 2.36
N GLU A 54 -5.67 -5.42 2.32
CA GLU A 54 -4.27 -5.55 1.93
C GLU A 54 -4.06 -6.74 0.98
N TYR A 55 -3.36 -6.50 -0.12
CA TYR A 55 -2.78 -7.56 -0.94
C TYR A 55 -1.37 -7.86 -0.44
N ILE A 56 -1.01 -9.14 -0.42
CA ILE A 56 0.33 -9.61 -0.09
C ILE A 56 0.86 -10.37 -1.30
N PHE A 57 2.01 -9.94 -1.81
CA PHE A 57 2.70 -10.56 -2.94
C PHE A 57 4.05 -11.11 -2.53
N ASP A 58 4.37 -12.33 -2.93
CA ASP A 58 5.74 -12.81 -2.93
C ASP A 58 6.47 -12.25 -4.17
N MET A 59 7.68 -11.73 -3.98
CA MET A 59 8.62 -11.47 -5.07
C MET A 59 9.26 -12.79 -5.44
N VAL A 60 8.90 -13.39 -6.58
CA VAL A 60 9.43 -14.70 -7.01
C VAL A 60 10.33 -14.55 -8.23
N ARG A 61 11.36 -15.38 -8.30
CA ARG A 61 12.26 -15.42 -9.46
C ARG A 61 11.54 -16.07 -10.64
N ALA A 62 11.47 -15.38 -11.77
CA ALA A 62 10.70 -15.79 -12.95
C ALA A 62 11.28 -17.03 -13.66
N ASP A 63 12.56 -17.35 -13.43
CA ASP A 63 13.21 -18.59 -13.92
C ASP A 63 12.84 -19.83 -13.09
N SER A 64 12.09 -19.67 -12.00
CA SER A 64 11.55 -20.81 -11.26
C SER A 64 10.57 -21.45 -12.23
N PRO A 65 10.84 -22.67 -12.74
CA PRO A 65 9.95 -23.29 -13.70
C PRO A 65 8.55 -23.34 -13.08
N ASP A 66 7.50 -23.10 -13.89
CA ASP A 66 6.09 -23.28 -13.52
C ASP A 66 5.82 -24.78 -13.25
N LYS A 67 6.56 -25.38 -12.31
CA LYS A 67 6.32 -26.69 -11.75
C LYS A 67 5.44 -26.45 -10.53
N PRO A 68 4.14 -26.81 -10.60
CA PRO A 68 3.23 -26.63 -9.47
C PRO A 68 3.75 -27.27 -8.18
N ASP A 69 4.59 -28.30 -8.29
CA ASP A 69 5.12 -29.09 -7.17
C ASP A 69 6.53 -28.66 -6.70
N TYR A 70 7.19 -27.68 -7.33
CA TYR A 70 8.52 -27.21 -6.90
C TYR A 70 8.43 -25.78 -6.35
N PRO A 71 8.95 -25.51 -5.14
CA PRO A 71 8.81 -24.19 -4.54
C PRO A 71 9.56 -23.14 -5.36
N ALA A 72 8.84 -22.11 -5.80
CA ALA A 72 9.46 -20.96 -6.43
C ALA A 72 10.47 -20.30 -5.48
N THR A 73 11.56 -19.77 -6.03
CA THR A 73 12.53 -18.99 -5.24
C THR A 73 11.88 -17.66 -4.84
N VAL A 74 11.47 -17.54 -3.57
CA VAL A 74 10.98 -16.29 -2.98
C VAL A 74 12.18 -15.41 -2.61
N MET A 75 12.16 -14.17 -3.10
CA MET A 75 13.23 -13.17 -2.94
C MET A 75 12.86 -12.03 -1.98
N GLY A 76 11.60 -12.02 -1.53
CA GLY A 76 11.04 -10.96 -0.70
C GLY A 76 9.53 -10.91 -0.80
N ARG A 77 8.95 -9.84 -0.24
CA ARG A 77 7.50 -9.63 -0.17
C ARG A 77 7.16 -8.17 -0.38
N LEU A 78 6.03 -7.92 -1.03
CA LEU A 78 5.42 -6.60 -1.17
C LEU A 78 3.99 -6.67 -0.61
N SER A 79 3.57 -5.62 0.08
CA SER A 79 2.18 -5.45 0.47
C SER A 79 1.61 -4.17 -0.12
N LEU A 80 0.36 -4.24 -0.58
CA LEU A 80 -0.40 -3.10 -1.08
C LEU A 80 -1.67 -2.95 -0.23
N ARG A 81 -1.75 -1.84 0.50
CA ARG A 81 -2.88 -1.46 1.36
C ARG A 81 -3.84 -0.59 0.58
N ILE A 82 -5.13 -0.90 0.63
CA ILE A 82 -6.18 -0.23 -0.14
C ILE A 82 -7.06 0.61 0.76
N GLY A 83 -6.76 1.91 0.84
CA GLY A 83 -7.60 2.86 1.54
C GLY A 83 -6.82 4.09 2.00
N HIS A 84 -7.55 5.16 2.27
CA HIS A 84 -7.02 6.44 2.69
C HIS A 84 -7.30 6.64 4.18
N THR A 85 -6.32 6.33 5.02
CA THR A 85 -6.35 6.66 6.46
C THR A 85 -5.15 7.52 6.80
N GLU A 86 -5.26 8.35 7.83
CA GLU A 86 -4.14 9.18 8.27
C GLU A 86 -2.89 8.33 8.57
N HIS A 87 -3.07 7.16 9.17
CA HIS A 87 -1.98 6.23 9.46
C HIS A 87 -1.27 5.75 8.19
N ILE A 88 -2.01 5.41 7.13
CA ILE A 88 -1.44 4.99 5.84
C ILE A 88 -0.73 6.15 5.15
N GLU A 89 -1.38 7.30 5.07
CA GLU A 89 -0.83 8.43 4.32
C GLU A 89 0.41 9.03 4.98
N LYS A 90 0.48 9.00 6.33
CA LYS A 90 1.58 9.60 7.09
C LYS A 90 2.68 8.62 7.50
N TYR A 91 2.37 7.37 7.84
CA TYR A 91 3.31 6.52 8.59
C TYR A 91 3.55 5.13 8.00
N ALA A 92 2.51 4.43 7.54
CA ALA A 92 2.63 3.06 7.04
C ALA A 92 2.90 2.98 5.53
N GLY A 93 2.36 3.94 4.77
CA GLY A 93 2.36 3.93 3.32
C GLY A 93 1.37 2.92 2.72
N HIS A 94 0.94 3.18 1.50
CA HIS A 94 0.15 2.24 0.70
C HIS A 94 0.97 1.00 0.33
N ILE A 95 2.28 1.16 0.14
CA ILE A 95 3.17 0.05 -0.20
C ILE A 95 4.14 -0.20 0.96
N GLY A 96 4.18 -1.46 1.44
CA GLY A 96 5.28 -1.99 2.24
C GLY A 96 6.07 -3.03 1.45
N TYR A 97 7.38 -3.17 1.71
CA TYR A 97 8.17 -4.23 1.10
C TYR A 97 9.36 -4.65 1.96
N SER A 98 9.83 -5.87 1.73
CA SER A 98 11.09 -6.39 2.24
C SER A 98 11.74 -7.28 1.18
N VAL A 99 13.03 -7.08 0.94
CA VAL A 99 13.85 -7.93 0.06
C VAL A 99 14.82 -8.72 0.94
N ASP A 100 14.84 -10.03 0.75
CA ASP A 100 15.68 -10.91 1.55
C ASP A 100 17.16 -10.65 1.27
N PRO A 101 18.05 -10.73 2.29
CA PRO A 101 19.44 -10.32 2.17
C PRO A 101 20.19 -10.85 0.93
N PRO A 102 20.04 -12.12 0.49
CA PRO A 102 20.73 -12.65 -0.68
C PRO A 102 20.35 -12.00 -2.03
N TYR A 103 19.18 -11.34 -2.10
CA TYR A 103 18.62 -10.79 -3.34
C TYR A 103 18.61 -9.26 -3.39
N ARG A 104 19.18 -8.61 -2.37
CA ARG A 104 19.33 -7.14 -2.33
C ARG A 104 20.31 -6.66 -3.42
N GLY A 105 20.28 -5.35 -3.70
CA GLY A 105 21.10 -4.74 -4.76
C GLY A 105 20.56 -4.90 -6.18
N ARG A 106 19.52 -5.73 -6.39
CA ARG A 106 18.91 -6.02 -7.70
C ARG A 106 17.68 -5.16 -8.04
N ARG A 107 17.46 -4.08 -7.28
CA ARG A 107 16.33 -3.14 -7.41
C ARG A 107 14.93 -3.79 -7.34
N LEU A 108 14.80 -4.97 -6.73
CA LEU A 108 13.54 -5.73 -6.66
C LEU A 108 12.41 -4.92 -6.04
N ALA A 109 12.67 -4.15 -4.97
CA ALA A 109 11.66 -3.28 -4.36
C ALA A 109 11.11 -2.24 -5.34
N ALA A 110 11.99 -1.49 -6.04
CA ALA A 110 11.57 -0.47 -6.99
C ALA A 110 10.79 -1.06 -8.17
N ARG A 111 11.28 -2.16 -8.75
CA ARG A 111 10.58 -2.88 -9.84
C ARG A 111 9.21 -3.38 -9.39
N SER A 112 9.11 -3.92 -8.18
CA SER A 112 7.85 -4.38 -7.59
C SER A 112 6.86 -3.24 -7.37
N CYS A 113 7.33 -2.08 -6.88
CA CYS A 113 6.49 -0.89 -6.71
C CYS A 113 5.94 -0.41 -8.06
N LEU A 114 6.72 -0.43 -9.15
CA LEU A 114 6.25 -0.04 -10.47
C LEU A 114 5.19 -1.02 -11.02
N LEU A 115 5.41 -2.32 -10.83
CA LEU A 115 4.46 -3.37 -11.26
C LEU A 115 3.09 -3.23 -10.58
N ILE A 116 3.03 -2.74 -9.34
CA ILE A 116 1.77 -2.68 -8.59
C ILE A 116 0.93 -1.42 -8.86
N LEU A 117 1.50 -0.38 -9.49
CA LEU A 117 0.80 0.89 -9.72
C LEU A 117 -0.53 0.74 -10.48
N PRO A 118 -0.65 -0.09 -11.54
CA PRO A 118 -1.92 -0.29 -12.23
C PRO A 118 -3.02 -0.86 -11.31
N LEU A 119 -2.68 -1.79 -10.42
CA LEU A 119 -3.63 -2.35 -9.46
C LEU A 119 -4.06 -1.29 -8.43
N ALA A 120 -3.11 -0.49 -7.92
CA ALA A 120 -3.42 0.59 -7.00
C ALA A 120 -4.37 1.62 -7.64
N ARG A 121 -4.10 2.03 -8.89
CA ARG A 121 -4.96 2.91 -9.68
C ARG A 121 -6.34 2.33 -9.89
N ALA A 122 -6.46 1.02 -10.16
CA ALA A 122 -7.74 0.34 -10.33
C ALA A 122 -8.61 0.36 -9.06
N HIS A 123 -8.00 0.51 -7.88
CA HIS A 123 -8.69 0.72 -6.61
C HIS A 123 -8.95 2.20 -6.28
N GLY A 124 -8.65 3.11 -7.20
CA GLY A 124 -8.86 4.55 -7.02
C GLY A 124 -7.82 5.23 -6.13
N ILE A 125 -6.67 4.60 -5.86
CA ILE A 125 -5.58 5.22 -5.10
C ILE A 125 -4.92 6.28 -5.99
N ASN A 126 -5.08 7.56 -5.64
CA ASN A 126 -4.28 8.67 -6.15
C ASN A 126 -4.44 9.88 -5.19
N PRO A 127 -3.35 10.38 -4.58
CA PRO A 127 -1.97 9.93 -4.75
C PRO A 127 -1.65 8.64 -4.00
N LEU A 128 -0.62 7.94 -4.46
CA LEU A 128 -0.02 6.81 -3.76
C LEU A 128 1.09 7.32 -2.82
N TRP A 129 1.10 6.80 -1.59
CA TRP A 129 2.07 7.14 -0.56
C TRP A 129 3.01 5.98 -0.27
N ILE A 130 4.30 6.25 -0.22
CA ILE A 130 5.32 5.34 0.30
C ILE A 130 6.04 6.05 1.44
N THR A 131 6.21 5.37 2.57
CA THR A 131 6.89 5.93 3.72
C THR A 131 8.09 5.08 4.08
N CYS A 132 9.20 5.70 4.45
CA CYS A 132 10.35 4.98 4.99
C CYS A 132 10.99 5.78 6.12
N ASN A 133 11.78 5.10 6.95
CA ASN A 133 12.56 5.82 7.95
C ASN A 133 13.65 6.66 7.25
N PRO A 134 14.03 7.83 7.80
CA PRO A 134 15.06 8.70 7.19
C PRO A 134 16.43 8.03 6.97
N GLU A 135 16.82 7.12 7.86
CA GLU A 135 18.06 6.35 7.82
C GLU A 135 18.04 5.18 6.82
N ASN A 136 16.86 4.83 6.29
CA ASN A 136 16.72 3.75 5.33
C ASN A 136 17.08 4.23 3.92
N ALA A 137 18.38 4.42 3.68
CA ALA A 137 18.93 4.89 2.39
C ALA A 137 18.50 4.01 1.21
N ALA A 138 18.37 2.69 1.40
CA ALA A 138 17.91 1.77 0.37
C ALA A 138 16.47 2.07 -0.07
N SER A 139 15.56 2.36 0.86
CA SER A 139 14.16 2.69 0.54
C SER A 139 14.00 4.08 -0.05
N ARG A 140 14.82 5.03 0.40
CA ARG A 140 14.89 6.37 -0.22
C ARG A 140 15.35 6.27 -1.68
N ARG A 141 16.37 5.46 -1.96
CA ARG A 141 16.82 5.15 -3.33
C ARG A 141 15.71 4.47 -4.15
N THR A 142 14.96 3.54 -3.56
CA THR A 142 13.78 2.95 -4.21
C THR A 142 12.78 4.02 -4.61
N CYS A 143 12.46 4.94 -3.70
CA CYS A 143 11.55 6.06 -3.96
C CYS A 143 12.03 6.97 -5.11
N GLU A 144 13.32 7.31 -5.14
CA GLU A 144 13.93 8.07 -6.25
C GLU A 144 13.79 7.33 -7.59
N ILE A 145 14.07 6.02 -7.63
CA ILE A 145 14.02 5.21 -8.85
C ILE A 145 12.61 5.16 -9.44
N ILE A 146 11.58 5.07 -8.59
CA ILE A 146 10.18 5.04 -9.06
C ILE A 146 9.64 6.43 -9.41
N GLY A 147 10.45 7.49 -9.29
CA GLY A 147 10.05 8.86 -9.59
C GLY A 147 9.13 9.50 -8.55
N SER A 148 9.16 9.03 -7.30
CA SER A 148 8.34 9.63 -6.25
C SER A 148 8.95 10.95 -5.75
N THR A 149 8.09 11.85 -5.29
CA THR A 149 8.51 13.14 -4.71
C THR A 149 8.53 13.03 -3.18
N LEU A 150 9.66 13.38 -2.56
CA LEU A 150 9.71 13.57 -1.11
C LEU A 150 8.86 14.80 -0.74
N VAL A 151 7.80 14.61 0.02
CA VAL A 151 6.90 15.70 0.44
C VAL A 151 7.39 16.31 1.75
N GLU A 152 7.68 15.47 2.74
CA GLU A 152 8.09 15.91 4.08
C GLU A 152 8.72 14.77 4.87
N THR A 153 9.31 15.10 6.03
CA THR A 153 9.65 14.14 7.08
C THR A 153 8.87 14.47 8.33
N VAL A 154 8.03 13.54 8.80
CA VAL A 154 7.09 13.76 9.91
C VAL A 154 7.50 12.96 11.14
N PRO A 155 7.26 13.47 12.36
CA PRO A 155 7.42 12.68 13.57
C PRO A 155 6.29 11.65 13.66
N ILE A 156 6.62 10.46 14.14
CA ILE A 156 5.64 9.43 14.46
C ILE A 156 5.07 9.76 15.86
N PRO A 157 3.74 9.78 16.05
CA PRO A 157 3.16 9.97 17.38
C PRO A 157 3.59 8.84 18.33
N PRO A 158 3.93 9.11 19.60
CA PRO A 158 4.28 8.05 20.56
C PRO A 158 3.21 6.97 20.77
N SER A 159 1.95 7.27 20.44
CA SER A 159 0.82 6.33 20.50
C SER A 159 0.69 5.44 19.25
N ASP A 160 1.40 5.74 18.16
CA ASP A 160 1.32 4.99 16.92
C ASP A 160 2.10 3.67 17.05
N PRO A 161 1.57 2.52 16.57
CA PRO A 161 2.27 1.23 16.64
C PRO A 161 3.65 1.18 15.95
N LEU A 162 3.92 2.11 15.03
CA LEU A 162 5.21 2.22 14.35
C LEU A 162 6.25 3.02 15.13
N TYR A 163 5.85 3.68 16.23
CA TYR A 163 6.78 4.40 17.09
C TYR A 163 7.70 3.42 17.81
N ARG A 164 9.01 3.55 17.57
CA ARG A 164 10.04 2.76 18.25
C ARG A 164 11.16 3.67 18.73
N TRP A 165 11.97 3.19 19.67
CA TRP A 165 13.10 3.97 20.20
C TRP A 165 14.10 4.38 19.11
N ASP A 166 14.25 3.54 18.07
CA ASP A 166 15.11 3.72 16.90
C ASP A 166 14.36 4.28 15.67
N THR A 167 13.02 4.37 15.71
CA THR A 167 12.18 4.81 14.60
C THR A 167 11.18 5.84 15.10
N LYS A 168 11.54 7.13 15.00
CA LYS A 168 10.72 8.26 15.47
C LYS A 168 10.20 9.16 14.35
N TRP A 169 10.67 8.96 13.13
CA TRP A 169 10.40 9.82 11.99
C TRP A 169 10.10 8.99 10.74
N LYS A 170 9.29 9.54 9.83
CA LYS A 170 9.02 8.96 8.52
C LYS A 170 9.21 10.01 7.44
N CYS A 171 10.02 9.68 6.44
CA CYS A 171 9.97 10.37 5.15
C CYS A 171 8.71 9.94 4.41
N ARG A 172 7.93 10.90 3.92
CA ARG A 172 6.72 10.68 3.14
C ARG A 172 6.99 10.98 1.67
N TYR A 173 6.86 9.96 0.83
CA TYR A 173 7.01 10.06 -0.62
C TYR A 173 5.67 9.90 -1.32
N ARG A 174 5.42 10.75 -2.32
CA ARG A 174 4.19 10.81 -3.11
C ARG A 174 4.46 10.36 -4.55
N VAL A 175 3.58 9.51 -5.09
CA VAL A 175 3.52 9.19 -6.51
C VAL A 175 2.11 9.53 -7.00
N ASP A 176 2.00 10.41 -7.99
CA ASP A 176 0.74 10.67 -8.67
C ASP A 176 0.56 9.61 -9.76
N ILE A 177 -0.50 8.80 -9.62
CA ILE A 177 -0.80 7.70 -10.55
C ILE A 177 -2.11 7.95 -11.28
#